data_AF-A0A6I6S4P8-F1
#
_entry.id   AF-A0A6I6S4P8-F1
#
_cell.length_a   1.000
_cell.length_b   1.000
_cell.length_c   1.000
_cell.angle_alpha   90.00
_cell.angle_beta   90.00
_cell.angle_gamma   90.00
#
_symmetry.space_group_name_H-M   'P 1'
#
loop_
_entity.id
_entity.type
_entity.pdbx_description
1 polymer ?
#
loop_
_entity_poly.entity_id
_entity_poly.type
_entity_poly.pdbx_seq_one_letter_code
_entity_poly.pdbx_strand_id
1 'polypeptide(L)'
;MIDALTIAVGVAALALAVWCGFAAYRDQPTKDWHFIGMAVVSLLCIVQLVIAFVQLARGQSPDKGTALFVAYLLGAAACVPATGFMSLSERTRWGSATVAAGAVVLAVLEVRLFDIWGGGSA
;
A
#
# COMPACT_ATOMS: atom_id res chain seq x y z
N MET A 1 6.99 -10.62 10.46
CA MET A 1 5.60 -10.16 10.26
C MET A 1 4.79 -11.38 9.84
N ILE A 2 3.52 -11.26 9.48
CA ILE A 2 2.91 -12.33 8.69
C ILE A 2 3.43 -12.15 7.26
N ASP A 3 4.49 -12.87 6.91
CA ASP A 3 5.17 -12.71 5.62
C ASP A 3 4.21 -12.89 4.45
N ALA A 4 3.27 -13.85 4.58
CA ALA A 4 2.20 -14.07 3.63
C ALA A 4 1.28 -12.85 3.44
N LEU A 5 1.03 -12.08 4.51
CA LEU A 5 0.19 -10.88 4.44
C LEU A 5 0.94 -9.75 3.73
N THR A 6 2.19 -9.49 4.07
CA THR A 6 3.04 -8.49 3.41
C THR A 6 3.18 -8.77 1.92
N ILE A 7 3.37 -10.05 1.56
CA ILE A 7 3.37 -10.49 0.15
C ILE A 7 2.00 -10.24 -0.50
N ALA A 8 0.91 -10.61 0.17
CA ALA A 8 -0.44 -10.41 -0.35
C ALA A 8 -0.76 -8.92 -0.59
N VAL A 9 -0.38 -8.03 0.34
CA VAL A 9 -0.56 -6.57 0.19
C VAL A 9 0.32 -6.04 -0.94
N GLY A 10 1.58 -6.47 -1.02
CA GLY A 10 2.48 -6.09 -2.12
C GLY A 10 1.95 -6.53 -3.49
N VAL A 11 1.47 -7.77 -3.61
CA VAL A 11 0.88 -8.28 -4.86
C VAL A 11 -0.42 -7.54 -5.20
N ALA A 12 -1.29 -7.27 -4.21
CA ALA A 12 -2.51 -6.51 -4.42
C ALA A 12 -2.22 -5.06 -4.86
N ALA A 13 -1.20 -4.44 -4.28
CA ALA A 13 -0.73 -3.11 -4.66
C ALA A 13 -0.20 -3.10 -6.10
N LEU A 14 0.62 -4.08 -6.48
CA LEU A 14 1.10 -4.20 -7.86
C LEU A 14 -0.03 -4.47 -8.86
N ALA A 15 -0.99 -5.32 -8.50
CA ALA A 15 -2.17 -5.57 -9.34
C ALA A 15 -2.98 -4.28 -9.55
N LEU A 16 -3.18 -3.48 -8.49
CA LEU A 16 -3.84 -2.18 -8.57
C LEU A 16 -3.03 -1.19 -9.44
N ALA A 17 -1.71 -1.19 -9.30
CA ALA A 17 -0.81 -0.35 -10.10
C ALA A 17 -0.92 -0.67 -11.60
N VAL A 18 -0.90 -1.97 -11.95
CA VAL A 18 -1.05 -2.42 -13.34
C VAL A 18 -2.43 -2.05 -13.88
N TRP A 19 -3.48 -2.24 -13.08
CA TRP A 19 -4.86 -1.96 -13.49
C TRP A 19 -5.10 -0.45 -13.72
N CYS A 20 -4.71 0.39 -12.75
CA CYS A 20 -4.83 1.85 -12.87
C CYS A 20 -3.88 2.42 -13.93
N GLY A 21 -2.66 1.88 -14.04
CA GLY A 21 -1.70 2.27 -15.07
C GLY A 21 -2.19 1.94 -16.47
N PHE A 22 -2.85 0.79 -16.66
CA PHE A 22 -3.47 0.42 -17.93
C PHE A 22 -4.65 1.33 -18.29
N ALA A 23 -5.46 1.74 -17.31
CA ALA A 23 -6.53 2.72 -17.52
C ALA A 23 -5.98 4.09 -17.92
N ALA A 24 -4.90 4.55 -17.27
CA ALA A 24 -4.20 5.79 -17.62
C ALA A 24 -3.60 5.72 -19.02
N TYR A 25 -2.98 4.59 -19.40
CA TYR A 25 -2.46 4.36 -20.75
C TYR A 25 -3.53 4.41 -21.84
N ARG A 26 -4.78 4.06 -21.51
CA ARG A 26 -5.93 4.18 -22.41
C ARG A 26 -6.63 5.53 -22.38
N ASP A 27 -6.02 6.56 -21.78
CA ASP A 27 -6.61 7.89 -21.60
C ASP A 27 -7.99 7.87 -20.90
N GLN A 28 -8.25 6.85 -20.08
CA GLN A 28 -9.52 6.74 -19.35
C GLN A 28 -9.39 7.35 -17.95
N PRO A 29 -10.39 8.13 -17.51
CA PRO A 29 -10.47 8.56 -16.12
C PRO A 29 -10.81 7.38 -15.19
N THR A 30 -10.52 7.57 -13.91
CA THR A 30 -10.76 6.59 -12.86
C THR A 30 -12.26 6.30 -12.73
N LYS A 31 -12.72 5.14 -13.25
CA LYS A 31 -14.13 4.70 -13.16
C LYS A 31 -14.44 4.17 -11.76
N ASP A 32 -15.71 4.14 -11.36
CA ASP A 32 -16.19 3.68 -10.04
C ASP A 32 -15.62 2.31 -9.61
N TRP A 33 -15.35 1.42 -10.56
CA TRP A 33 -14.68 0.13 -10.30
C TRP A 33 -13.24 0.24 -9.79
N HIS A 34 -12.48 1.24 -10.20
CA HIS A 34 -11.10 1.46 -9.72
C HIS A 34 -11.10 1.93 -8.25
N PHE A 35 -12.15 2.65 -7.83
CA PHE A 35 -12.34 3.04 -6.44
C PHE A 35 -12.63 1.84 -5.54
N ILE A 36 -13.35 0.83 -6.03
CA ILE A 36 -13.52 -0.44 -5.31
C ILE A 36 -12.15 -1.13 -5.11
N GLY A 37 -11.32 -1.17 -6.16
CA GLY A 37 -9.95 -1.70 -6.07
C GLY A 37 -9.10 -0.95 -5.03
N MET A 38 -9.13 0.38 -5.06
CA MET A 38 -8.45 1.20 -4.06
C MET A 38 -8.98 0.97 -2.63
N ALA A 39 -10.29 0.80 -2.47
CA ALA A 39 -10.90 0.52 -1.17
C ALA A 39 -10.45 -0.84 -0.62
N VAL A 40 -10.38 -1.87 -1.48
CA VAL A 40 -9.89 -3.20 -1.10
C VAL A 40 -8.43 -3.13 -0.68
N VAL A 41 -7.55 -2.48 -1.45
CA VAL A 41 -6.12 -2.35 -1.08
C VAL A 41 -5.97 -1.53 0.20
N SER A 42 -6.72 -0.44 0.37
CA SER A 42 -6.71 0.34 1.60
C SER A 42 -7.14 -0.49 2.82
N LEU A 43 -8.17 -1.32 2.66
CA LEU A 43 -8.64 -2.22 3.72
C LEU A 43 -7.56 -3.25 4.09
N LEU A 44 -6.87 -3.81 3.10
CA LEU A 44 -5.75 -4.73 3.33
C LEU A 44 -4.62 -4.05 4.12
N CYS A 45 -4.26 -2.81 3.77
CA CYS A 45 -3.27 -2.04 4.54
C CYS A 45 -3.73 -1.77 5.98
N ILE A 46 -5.02 -1.50 6.21
CA ILE A 46 -5.57 -1.33 7.57
C ILE A 46 -5.47 -2.63 8.36
N VAL A 47 -5.82 -3.78 7.76
CA VAL A 47 -5.68 -5.09 8.40
C VAL A 47 -4.23 -5.36 8.76
N GLN A 48 -3.30 -5.07 7.86
CA GLN A 48 -1.86 -5.16 8.13
C GLN A 48 -1.44 -4.26 9.28
N LEU A 49 -1.94 -3.02 9.33
CA LEU A 49 -1.65 -2.07 10.41
C LEU A 49 -2.11 -2.60 11.76
N VAL A 50 -3.34 -3.13 11.85
CA VAL A 50 -3.89 -3.71 13.09
C VAL A 50 -3.04 -4.91 13.54
N ILE A 51 -2.72 -5.83 12.62
CA ILE A 51 -1.93 -7.02 12.95
C ILE A 51 -0.52 -6.64 13.43
N ALA A 52 0.12 -5.70 12.73
CA ALA A 52 1.44 -5.21 13.09
C ALA A 52 1.45 -4.57 14.49
N PHE A 53 0.40 -3.79 14.82
CA PHE A 53 0.23 -3.20 16.15
C PHE A 53 0.02 -4.27 17.23
N VAL A 54 -0.78 -5.30 16.95
CA VAL A 54 -0.98 -6.43 17.86
C VAL A 54 0.33 -7.19 18.11
N GLN A 55 1.18 -7.36 17.10
CA GLN A 55 2.49 -7.99 17.30
C GLN A 55 3.43 -7.14 18.17
N LEU A 56 3.47 -5.82 17.94
CA LEU A 56 4.18 -4.89 18.82
C LEU A 56 3.69 -4.98 20.26
N ALA A 57 2.36 -5.00 20.48
CA ALA A 57 1.77 -5.11 21.81
C ALA A 57 2.05 -6.46 22.49
N ARG A 58 2.31 -7.52 21.70
CA ARG A 58 2.77 -8.84 22.19
C ARG A 58 4.26 -8.87 22.53
N GLY A 59 4.97 -7.76 22.43
CA GLY A 59 6.40 -7.65 22.74
C GLY A 59 7.31 -8.05 21.58
N GLN A 60 6.78 -8.30 20.38
CA GLN A 60 7.60 -8.49 19.18
C GLN A 60 8.13 -7.12 18.74
N SER A 61 9.45 -6.99 18.62
CA SER A 61 10.09 -5.74 18.23
C SER A 61 10.77 -5.93 16.87
N PRO A 62 10.61 -5.00 15.92
CA PRO A 62 11.31 -5.06 14.63
C PRO A 62 12.81 -4.79 14.80
N ASP A 63 13.63 -5.52 14.04
CA ASP A 63 15.10 -5.49 14.11
C ASP A 63 15.70 -4.08 13.96
N LYS A 64 15.15 -3.26 13.05
CA LYS A 64 15.68 -1.92 12.75
C LYS A 64 15.01 -0.80 13.55
N GLY A 65 14.18 -1.14 14.54
CA GLY A 65 13.59 -0.21 15.50
C GLY A 65 12.11 0.10 15.26
N THR A 66 11.34 0.13 16.36
CA THR A 66 9.89 0.26 16.38
C THR A 66 9.38 1.58 15.79
N ALA A 67 10.07 2.70 16.04
CA ALA A 67 9.66 4.00 15.53
C ALA A 67 9.73 4.09 14.00
N LEU A 68 10.81 3.56 13.40
CA LEU A 68 10.99 3.45 11.95
C LEU A 68 9.89 2.58 11.32
N PHE A 69 9.64 1.41 11.93
CA PHE A 69 8.61 0.50 11.46
C PHE A 69 7.21 1.14 11.48
N VAL A 70 6.82 1.79 12.59
CA VAL A 70 5.52 2.45 12.71
C VAL A 70 5.37 3.61 11.72
N ALA A 71 6.42 4.40 11.51
CA ALA A 71 6.41 5.49 10.54
C ALA A 71 6.16 4.98 9.11
N TYR A 72 6.85 3.91 8.70
CA TYR A 72 6.64 3.30 7.38
C TYR A 72 5.27 2.62 7.26
N LEU A 73 4.79 1.97 8.32
CA LEU A 73 3.48 1.30 8.34
C LEU A 73 2.34 2.30 8.17
N LEU A 74 2.43 3.46 8.84
CA LEU A 74 1.50 4.57 8.66
C LEU A 74 1.58 5.15 7.25
N GLY A 75 2.80 5.30 6.71
CA GLY A 75 3.02 5.73 5.33
C GLY A 75 2.36 4.80 4.30
N ALA A 76 2.53 3.48 4.48
CA ALA A 76 1.91 2.47 3.63
C ALA A 76 0.37 2.54 3.70
N ALA A 77 -0.19 2.59 4.90
CA ALA A 77 -1.64 2.69 5.10
C ALA A 77 -2.25 3.99 4.53
N ALA A 78 -1.51 5.10 4.56
CA ALA A 78 -1.97 6.38 4.03
C ALA A 78 -1.78 6.52 2.50
N CYS A 79 -0.91 5.73 1.88
CA CYS A 79 -0.50 5.92 0.48
C CYS A 79 -1.67 5.78 -0.51
N VAL A 80 -2.44 4.69 -0.41
CA VAL A 80 -3.57 4.42 -1.32
C VAL A 80 -4.76 5.35 -1.05
N PRO A 81 -5.17 5.63 0.20
CA PRO A 81 -6.17 6.65 0.48
C PRO A 81 -5.80 8.03 -0.06
N ALA A 82 -4.56 8.48 0.17
CA ALA A 82 -4.11 9.79 -0.27
C ALA A 82 -4.14 9.92 -1.80
N THR A 83 -3.66 8.91 -2.52
CA THR A 83 -3.70 8.91 -3.99
C THR A 83 -5.12 8.73 -4.54
N GLY A 84 -5.99 8.00 -3.85
CA GLY A 84 -7.42 7.92 -4.16
C GLY A 84 -8.14 9.27 -4.00
N PHE A 85 -7.85 10.03 -2.93
CA PHE A 85 -8.38 11.37 -2.74
C PHE A 85 -7.89 12.35 -3.82
N MET A 86 -6.60 12.32 -4.16
CA MET A 86 -6.08 13.14 -5.26
C MET A 86 -6.75 12.78 -6.60
N SER A 87 -7.00 11.48 -6.86
CA SER A 87 -7.73 11.06 -8.05
C SER A 87 -9.21 11.48 -8.05
N LEU A 88 -9.83 11.71 -6.89
CA LEU A 88 -11.18 12.28 -6.81
C LEU A 88 -11.18 13.77 -7.18
N SER A 89 -10.12 14.50 -6.78
CA SER A 89 -9.92 15.90 -7.15
C SER A 89 -9.62 16.07 -8.64
N GLU A 90 -8.88 15.14 -9.27
CA GLU A 90 -8.60 15.15 -10.71
C GLU A 90 -9.26 13.98 -11.46
N ARG A 91 -10.47 14.20 -11.99
CA ARG A 91 -11.20 13.24 -12.85
C ARG A 91 -10.68 13.16 -14.29
N THR A 92 -9.37 13.16 -14.49
CA THR A 92 -8.74 13.00 -15.81
C THR A 92 -7.82 11.77 -15.82
N ARG A 93 -7.13 11.50 -16.94
CA ARG A 93 -6.10 10.44 -17.02
C ARG A 93 -5.02 10.57 -15.92
N TRP A 94 -4.79 11.79 -15.43
CA TRP A 94 -3.82 12.10 -14.38
C TRP A 94 -4.23 11.58 -13.00
N GLY A 95 -5.54 11.48 -12.73
CA GLY A 95 -6.04 10.83 -11.52
C GLY A 95 -5.67 9.35 -11.47
N SER A 96 -5.89 8.63 -12.58
CA SER A 96 -5.52 7.20 -12.69
C SER A 96 -4.00 6.99 -12.64
N ALA A 97 -3.22 7.89 -13.25
CA ALA A 97 -1.75 7.84 -13.18
C ALA A 97 -1.23 8.03 -11.74
N THR A 98 -1.84 8.94 -10.98
CA THR A 98 -1.47 9.20 -9.58
C THR A 98 -1.74 7.99 -8.68
N VAL A 99 -2.88 7.31 -8.87
CA VAL A 99 -3.19 6.06 -8.15
C VAL A 99 -2.22 4.95 -8.53
N ALA A 100 -1.87 4.81 -9.81
CA ALA A 100 -0.89 3.83 -10.26
C ALA A 100 0.48 4.06 -9.60
N ALA A 101 0.94 5.32 -9.57
CA ALA A 101 2.18 5.69 -8.90
C ALA A 101 2.12 5.41 -7.39
N GLY A 102 1.03 5.76 -6.71
CA GLY A 102 0.81 5.46 -5.29
C GLY A 102 0.84 3.97 -4.99
N ALA A 103 0.22 3.16 -5.84
CA ALA A 103 0.20 1.71 -5.69
C ALA A 103 1.60 1.08 -5.88
N VAL A 104 2.44 1.63 -6.78
CA VAL A 104 3.86 1.23 -6.88
C VAL A 104 4.63 1.62 -5.62
N VAL A 105 4.44 2.83 -5.11
CA VAL A 105 5.08 3.29 -3.87
C VAL A 105 4.69 2.39 -2.70
N LEU A 106 3.42 2.01 -2.59
CA LEU A 106 2.95 1.06 -1.58
C LEU A 106 3.71 -0.28 -1.69
N ALA A 107 3.86 -0.84 -2.89
CA ALA A 107 4.62 -2.08 -3.07
C ALA A 107 6.08 -1.97 -2.60
N VAL A 108 6.73 -0.82 -2.84
CA VAL A 108 8.10 -0.56 -2.33
C VAL A 108 8.12 -0.42 -0.81
N LEU A 109 7.11 0.23 -0.22
CA LEU A 109 6.97 0.36 1.23
C LEU A 109 6.77 -1.01 1.90
N GLU A 110 6.05 -1.93 1.28
CA GLU A 110 5.89 -3.31 1.78
C GLU A 110 7.22 -4.06 1.83
N VAL A 111 8.04 -3.96 0.78
CA VAL A 111 9.40 -4.53 0.76
C VAL A 111 10.26 -3.90 1.87
N ARG A 112 10.15 -2.59 2.08
CA ARG A 112 10.85 -1.92 3.17
C ARG A 112 10.35 -2.32 4.55
N LEU A 113 9.05 -2.55 4.73
CA LEU A 113 8.49 -3.04 5.98
C LEU A 113 9.02 -4.43 6.33
N PHE A 114 9.07 -5.29 5.32
CA PHE A 114 9.61 -6.65 5.44
C PHE A 114 11.08 -6.63 5.88
N ASP A 115 11.88 -5.78 5.25
CA ASP A 115 13.30 -5.60 5.59
C ASP A 115 13.49 -5.00 6.99
N ILE A 116 12.67 -4.03 7.40
CA ILE A 116 12.72 -3.43 8.75
C ILE A 116 12.36 -4.45 9.84
N TRP A 117 11.44 -5.38 9.55
CA TRP A 117 11.04 -6.41 10.49
C TRP A 117 12.09 -7.50 10.70
N GLY A 118 12.98 -7.74 9.74
CA GLY A 118 14.03 -8.77 9.83
C GLY A 118 14.09 -9.75 8.65
N GLY A 119 13.36 -9.50 7.57
CA GLY A 119 13.37 -10.37 6.39
C GLY A 119 14.63 -10.26 5.51
N GLY A 120 15.49 -9.26 5.75
CA GLY A 120 16.73 -9.01 4.99
C GLY A 120 18.02 -9.45 5.70
N SER A 121 17.92 -10.00 6.91
CA SER A 121 19.03 -10.44 7.77
C SER A 121 19.12 -11.97 7.80
N ALA A 122 19.41 -12.56 6.63
CA ALA A 122 19.88 -13.95 6.52
C ALA A 122 21.32 -13.95 6.00
#